data_AF-A0A812X4P7-F1
#
_entry.id   AF-A0A812X4P7-F1
#
_cell.length_a   1.000
_cell.length_b   1.000
_cell.length_c   1.000
_cell.angle_alpha   90.00
_cell.angle_beta   90.00
_cell.angle_gamma   90.00
#
_symmetry.space_group_name_H-M   'P 1'
#
loop_
_entity.id
_entity.type
_entity.pdbx_description
1 polymer ?
#
loop_
_entity_poly.entity_id
_entity_poly.type
_entity_poly.pdbx_seq_one_letter_code
_entity_poly.pdbx_strand_id
1 'polypeptide(L)'
;MVGQRLTNYLKTCGLEAEDVPKVAALFLGAKYCAWAASVAVAVRYRPLRRVFLSRREALFGNSFVGARPFSERKRLWLVEALDMARRRSESQASLRSRTVSPAIARAKGTAAALVKRLRSRAKSSLFAGLANARDRYRTANYSWKLAGWQLARRQERQKLGIVPARHREPISWYSWSSAKYWQLSDKLEASAGSNRLWGMLTRRLNLNSKGLALGLAEGTILFKCTVPVHMPL
;
A
#
# COMPACT_ATOMS: atom_id res chain seq x y z
N MET A 1 -38.48 -14.94 -23.20
CA MET A 1 -38.33 -16.32 -23.71
C MET A 1 -37.17 -17.12 -23.09
N VAL A 2 -36.14 -16.51 -22.47
CA VAL A 2 -34.99 -17.27 -21.91
C VAL A 2 -35.37 -18.14 -20.70
N GLY A 3 -36.31 -17.70 -19.87
CA GLY A 3 -36.74 -18.43 -18.66
C GLY A 3 -37.38 -19.79 -18.94
N GLN A 4 -38.22 -19.91 -19.98
CA GLN A 4 -38.88 -21.17 -20.34
C GLN A 4 -37.89 -22.25 -20.81
N ARG A 5 -36.81 -21.87 -21.49
CA ARG A 5 -35.76 -22.81 -21.91
C ARG A 5 -35.00 -23.35 -20.70
N LEU A 6 -34.67 -22.49 -19.73
CA LEU A 6 -33.99 -22.91 -18.51
C LEU A 6 -34.86 -23.85 -17.66
N THR A 7 -36.16 -23.55 -17.51
CA THR A 7 -37.09 -24.41 -16.77
C THR A 7 -37.29 -25.76 -17.43
N ASN A 8 -37.37 -25.81 -18.76
CA ASN A 8 -37.46 -27.09 -19.48
C ASN A 8 -36.18 -27.91 -19.33
N TYR A 9 -35.00 -27.26 -19.39
CA TYR A 9 -33.73 -27.93 -19.19
C TYR A 9 -33.57 -28.47 -17.76
N LEU A 10 -33.90 -27.68 -16.73
CA LEU A 10 -33.87 -28.13 -15.34
C LEU A 10 -34.79 -29.33 -15.11
N LYS A 11 -36.00 -29.32 -15.72
CA LYS A 11 -36.90 -30.47 -15.70
C LYS A 11 -36.30 -31.70 -16.38
N THR A 12 -35.61 -31.56 -17.52
CA THR A 12 -34.93 -32.70 -18.16
C THR A 12 -33.78 -33.26 -17.32
N CYS A 13 -33.18 -32.44 -16.45
CA CYS A 13 -32.15 -32.86 -15.50
C CYS A 13 -32.72 -33.40 -14.17
N GLY A 14 -34.05 -33.42 -13.99
CA GLY A 14 -34.67 -33.84 -12.74
C GLY A 14 -34.46 -32.87 -11.56
N LEU A 15 -34.14 -31.61 -11.84
CA LEU A 15 -33.94 -30.57 -10.83
C LEU A 15 -35.22 -29.73 -10.67
N GLU A 16 -35.69 -29.59 -9.44
CA GLU A 16 -36.76 -28.66 -9.11
C GLU A 16 -36.24 -27.22 -9.01
N ALA A 17 -37.12 -26.24 -9.22
CA ALA A 17 -36.74 -24.83 -9.12
C ALA A 17 -36.17 -24.45 -7.74
N GLU A 18 -36.57 -25.18 -6.70
CA GLU A 18 -36.10 -25.02 -5.32
C GLU A 18 -34.66 -25.50 -5.10
N ASP A 19 -34.13 -26.36 -5.98
CA ASP A 19 -32.77 -26.89 -5.87
C ASP A 19 -31.73 -26.00 -6.54
N VAL A 20 -32.15 -25.14 -7.49
CA VAL A 20 -31.28 -24.18 -8.17
C VAL A 20 -30.45 -23.34 -7.19
N PRO A 21 -31.02 -22.69 -6.15
CA PRO A 21 -30.22 -21.93 -5.19
C PRO A 21 -29.28 -22.81 -4.37
N LYS A 22 -29.64 -24.08 -4.09
CA LYS A 22 -28.79 -25.03 -3.34
C LYS A 22 -27.56 -25.41 -4.16
N VAL A 23 -27.76 -25.76 -5.43
CA VAL A 23 -26.67 -26.09 -6.37
C VAL A 23 -25.79 -24.87 -6.61
N ALA A 24 -26.38 -23.69 -6.80
CA ALA A 24 -25.63 -22.45 -6.96
C ALA A 24 -24.79 -22.11 -5.71
N ALA A 25 -25.35 -22.28 -4.51
CA ALA A 25 -24.64 -22.07 -3.25
C ALA A 25 -23.49 -23.07 -3.08
N LEU A 26 -23.71 -24.36 -3.38
CA LEU A 26 -22.70 -25.40 -3.29
C LEU A 26 -21.57 -25.15 -4.30
N PHE A 27 -21.92 -24.77 -5.53
CA PHE A 27 -20.96 -24.40 -6.57
C PHE A 27 -20.13 -23.17 -6.18
N LEU A 28 -20.76 -22.11 -5.67
CA LEU A 28 -20.04 -20.92 -5.16
C LEU A 28 -19.15 -21.28 -3.97
N GLY A 29 -19.64 -22.11 -3.05
CA GLY A 29 -18.87 -22.61 -1.91
C GLY A 29 -17.62 -23.36 -2.36
N ALA A 30 -17.79 -24.34 -3.25
CA ALA A 30 -16.68 -25.10 -3.83
C ALA A 30 -15.67 -24.19 -4.52
N LYS A 31 -16.14 -23.20 -5.30
CA LYS A 31 -15.29 -22.20 -5.96
C LYS A 31 -14.43 -21.42 -4.97
N TYR A 32 -15.01 -20.90 -3.90
CA TYR A 32 -14.27 -20.12 -2.90
C TYR A 32 -13.36 -21.01 -2.03
N CYS A 33 -13.76 -22.25 -1.75
CA CYS A 33 -12.91 -23.23 -1.08
C CYS A 33 -11.67 -23.56 -1.91
N ALA A 34 -11.82 -23.82 -3.21
CA ALA A 34 -10.70 -24.07 -4.12
C ALA A 34 -9.78 -22.86 -4.24
N TRP A 35 -10.33 -21.64 -4.30
CA TRP A 35 -9.55 -20.41 -4.27
C TRP A 35 -8.77 -20.25 -2.96
N ALA A 36 -9.42 -20.47 -1.80
CA ALA A 36 -8.78 -20.38 -0.49
C ALA A 36 -7.66 -21.43 -0.32
N ALA A 37 -7.88 -22.66 -0.78
CA ALA A 37 -6.87 -23.70 -0.81
C ALA A 37 -5.67 -23.31 -1.69
N SER A 38 -5.93 -22.75 -2.88
CA SER A 38 -4.88 -22.25 -3.78
C SER A 38 -4.06 -21.12 -3.13
N VAL A 39 -4.70 -20.21 -2.40
CA VAL A 39 -4.03 -19.18 -1.60
C VAL A 39 -3.20 -19.79 -0.49
N ALA A 40 -3.73 -20.77 0.26
CA ALA A 40 -2.98 -21.43 1.33
C ALA A 40 -1.72 -22.13 0.79
N VAL A 41 -1.84 -22.83 -0.34
CA VAL A 41 -0.72 -23.47 -1.04
C VAL A 41 0.29 -22.43 -1.52
N ALA A 42 -0.15 -21.35 -2.15
CA ALA A 42 0.74 -20.28 -2.62
C ALA A 42 1.47 -19.58 -1.47
N VAL A 43 0.77 -19.30 -0.38
CA VAL A 43 1.34 -18.71 0.84
C VAL A 43 2.43 -19.62 1.43
N ARG A 44 2.19 -20.93 1.48
CA ARG A 44 3.10 -21.91 2.08
C ARG A 44 4.30 -22.22 1.20
N TYR A 45 4.08 -22.48 -0.09
CA TYR A 45 5.12 -22.99 -0.99
C TYR A 45 5.76 -21.91 -1.86
N ARG A 46 5.08 -20.78 -2.08
CA ARG A 46 5.51 -19.67 -2.95
C ARG A 46 6.02 -20.14 -4.32
N PRO A 47 5.24 -20.96 -5.04
CA PRO A 47 5.72 -21.67 -6.21
C PRO A 47 6.14 -20.71 -7.33
N LEU A 48 5.36 -19.65 -7.57
CA LEU A 48 5.67 -18.68 -8.60
C LEU A 48 6.96 -17.93 -8.29
N ARG A 49 7.20 -17.57 -7.03
CA ARG A 49 8.48 -16.96 -6.65
C ARG A 49 9.67 -17.88 -6.93
N ARG A 50 9.55 -19.19 -6.67
CA ARG A 50 10.62 -20.16 -6.97
C ARG A 50 10.89 -20.25 -8.47
N VAL A 51 9.83 -20.33 -9.28
CA VAL A 51 9.93 -20.45 -10.74
C VAL A 51 10.39 -19.16 -11.42
N PHE A 52 9.89 -18.00 -10.98
CA PHE A 52 10.24 -16.71 -11.60
C PHE A 52 11.59 -16.17 -11.15
N LEU A 53 12.01 -16.38 -9.90
CA LEU A 53 13.34 -15.95 -9.47
C LEU A 53 14.43 -16.75 -10.16
N SER A 54 14.29 -18.08 -10.23
CA SER A 54 15.23 -18.94 -10.96
C SER A 54 15.32 -18.56 -12.44
N ARG A 55 14.17 -18.31 -13.09
CA ARG A 55 14.16 -17.89 -14.50
C ARG A 55 14.74 -16.49 -14.72
N ARG A 56 14.53 -15.57 -13.78
CA ARG A 56 15.08 -14.21 -13.89
C ARG A 56 16.60 -14.20 -13.69
N GLU A 57 17.11 -15.00 -12.76
CA GLU A 57 18.56 -15.18 -12.60
C GLU A 57 19.18 -15.81 -13.85
N ALA A 58 18.54 -16.82 -14.45
CA ALA A 58 19.02 -17.45 -15.67
C ALA A 58 18.95 -16.54 -16.90
N LEU A 59 17.87 -15.78 -17.10
CA LEU A 59 17.68 -14.94 -18.29
C LEU A 59 18.47 -13.62 -18.25
N PHE A 60 18.74 -13.08 -17.07
CA PHE A 60 19.38 -11.76 -16.91
C PHE A 60 20.78 -11.83 -16.30
N GLY A 61 21.37 -13.04 -16.26
CA GLY A 61 22.52 -13.41 -15.44
C GLY A 61 23.80 -12.58 -15.63
N ASN A 62 24.01 -11.89 -16.75
CA ASN A 62 25.25 -11.12 -16.95
C ASN A 62 25.08 -9.65 -17.37
N SER A 63 23.92 -9.25 -17.91
CA SER A 63 23.77 -7.89 -18.49
C SER A 63 23.09 -6.87 -17.59
N PHE A 64 22.57 -7.29 -16.43
CA PHE A 64 21.69 -6.46 -15.59
C PHE A 64 22.23 -6.21 -14.18
N VAL A 65 23.56 -6.15 -14.03
CA VAL A 65 24.26 -5.83 -12.77
C VAL A 65 23.92 -4.42 -12.24
N GLY A 66 23.32 -3.54 -13.05
CA GLY A 66 22.97 -2.17 -12.64
C GLY A 66 21.56 -1.94 -12.09
N ALA A 67 20.59 -2.84 -12.31
CA ALA A 67 19.20 -2.52 -12.01
C ALA A 67 18.76 -3.02 -10.63
N ARG A 68 19.14 -2.26 -9.61
CA ARG A 68 18.60 -2.44 -8.27
C ARG A 68 17.05 -2.45 -8.31
N PRO A 69 16.39 -3.41 -7.63
CA PRO A 69 14.94 -3.53 -7.60
C PRO A 69 14.28 -2.21 -7.19
N PHE A 70 13.13 -1.89 -7.78
CA PHE A 70 12.45 -0.60 -7.60
C PHE A 70 12.18 -0.25 -6.12
N SER A 71 11.96 -1.26 -5.28
CA SER A 71 11.81 -1.08 -3.84
C SER A 71 13.08 -0.60 -3.14
N GLU A 72 14.27 -1.01 -3.60
CA GLU A 72 15.54 -0.51 -3.09
C GLU A 72 15.78 0.93 -3.51
N ARG A 73 15.40 1.31 -4.74
CA ARG A 73 15.49 2.72 -5.18
C ARG A 73 14.61 3.63 -4.31
N LYS A 74 13.38 3.20 -3.98
CA LYS A 74 12.50 3.95 -3.07
C LYS A 74 13.09 4.05 -1.66
N ARG A 75 13.68 2.96 -1.15
CA ARG A 75 14.33 2.96 0.18
C ARG A 75 15.53 3.92 0.21
N LEU A 76 16.39 3.86 -0.79
CA LEU A 76 17.55 4.75 -0.90
C LEU A 76 17.10 6.21 -0.98
N TRP A 77 16.07 6.51 -1.77
CA TRP A 77 15.53 7.86 -1.87
C TRP A 77 14.95 8.38 -0.54
N LEU A 78 14.28 7.52 0.23
CA LEU A 78 13.77 7.87 1.57
C LEU A 78 14.89 8.11 2.58
N VAL A 79 15.92 7.26 2.57
CA VAL A 79 17.11 7.42 3.43
C VAL A 79 17.82 8.73 3.08
N GLU A 80 18.02 8.99 1.80
CA GLU A 80 18.65 10.22 1.32
C GLU A 80 17.81 11.47 1.67
N ALA A 81 16.48 11.39 1.57
CA ALA A 81 15.58 12.47 1.99
C ALA A 81 15.62 12.73 3.51
N LEU A 82 15.72 11.68 4.34
CA LEU A 82 15.86 11.81 5.79
C LEU A 82 17.21 12.40 6.18
N ASP A 83 18.30 11.97 5.53
CA ASP A 83 19.63 12.54 5.75
C ASP A 83 19.67 14.02 5.36
N MET A 84 19.03 14.39 4.25
CA MET A 84 18.88 15.80 3.85
C MET A 84 18.10 16.61 4.90
N ALA A 85 17.04 16.05 5.48
CA ALA A 85 16.26 16.72 6.52
C ALA A 85 17.07 16.89 7.82
N ARG A 86 17.83 15.87 8.21
CA ARG A 86 18.71 15.92 9.38
C ARG A 86 19.76 17.01 9.27
N ARG A 87 20.44 17.11 8.12
CA ARG A 87 21.44 18.16 7.85
C ARG A 87 20.85 19.57 7.97
N ARG A 88 19.60 19.78 7.55
CA ARG A 88 18.90 21.07 7.71
C ARG A 88 18.59 21.40 9.18
N SER A 89 18.21 20.40 9.97
CA SER A 89 17.96 20.59 11.41
C SER A 89 19.24 20.96 12.17
N GLU A 90 20.34 20.28 11.88
CA GLU A 90 21.66 20.57 12.49
C GLU A 90 22.13 21.99 12.14
N SER A 91 21.88 22.43 10.91
CA SER A 91 22.17 23.80 10.46
C SER A 91 21.31 24.87 11.17
N GLN A 92 20.08 24.56 11.57
CA GLN A 92 19.24 25.48 12.35
C GLN A 92 19.61 25.51 13.84
N ALA A 93 20.05 24.38 14.40
CA ALA A 93 20.43 24.30 15.81
C ALA A 93 21.69 25.14 16.09
N SER A 94 22.67 25.13 15.18
CA SER A 94 23.90 25.94 15.30
C SER A 94 23.65 27.44 15.22
N LEU A 95 22.61 27.87 14.49
CA LEU A 95 22.19 29.29 14.46
C LEU A 95 21.49 29.72 15.76
N ARG A 96 20.74 28.82 16.42
CA ARG A 96 20.03 29.11 17.68
C ARG A 96 20.92 29.14 18.92
N SER A 97 22.02 28.38 18.95
CA SER A 97 22.95 28.38 20.09
C SER A 97 23.71 29.70 20.25
N ARG A 98 23.63 30.63 19.28
CA ARG A 98 24.35 31.90 19.31
C ARG A 98 23.60 33.05 20.00
N THR A 99 22.33 32.85 20.42
CA THR A 99 21.48 33.94 20.94
C THR A 99 20.99 33.79 22.39
N VAL A 100 21.54 32.87 23.18
CA VAL A 100 21.14 32.73 24.60
C VAL A 100 22.09 33.52 25.50
N SER A 101 21.76 34.80 25.70
CA SER A 101 22.40 35.65 26.70
C SER A 101 22.03 35.19 28.12
N PRO A 102 22.98 35.05 29.05
CA PRO A 102 22.74 34.55 30.40
C PRO A 102 22.21 35.66 31.31
N ALA A 103 20.91 35.94 31.25
CA ALA A 103 20.23 36.79 32.24
C ALA A 103 19.31 35.93 33.12
N ILE A 104 19.90 35.11 33.99
CA ILE A 104 19.20 34.46 35.11
C ILE A 104 19.82 34.97 36.40
N ALA A 105 19.47 36.21 36.77
CA ALA A 105 19.73 36.74 38.09
C ALA A 105 18.44 36.63 38.93
N ARG A 106 18.55 35.87 40.03
CA ARG A 106 17.83 35.97 41.31
C ARG A 106 16.35 36.40 41.25
N ALA A 107 15.45 35.43 41.37
CA ALA A 107 14.10 35.69 41.88
C ALA A 107 13.71 34.61 42.90
N LYS A 108 14.13 34.80 44.16
CA LYS A 108 13.50 34.18 45.33
C LYS A 108 12.20 34.94 45.60
N GLY A 109 11.10 34.50 44.98
CA GLY A 109 9.78 35.11 45.14
C GLY A 109 8.71 34.05 45.26
N THR A 110 8.23 33.89 46.50
CA THR A 110 6.97 33.32 47.01
C THR A 110 6.15 32.35 46.12
N ALA A 111 5.73 31.22 46.70
CA ALA A 111 4.95 30.16 46.05
C ALA A 111 3.69 30.65 45.28
N ALA A 112 3.10 31.78 45.69
CA ALA A 112 2.00 32.42 44.97
C ALA A 112 2.38 32.93 43.57
N ALA A 113 3.61 33.44 43.39
CA ALA A 113 4.13 33.83 42.08
C ALA A 113 4.40 32.61 41.20
N LEU A 114 4.76 31.48 41.82
CA LEU A 114 5.00 30.21 41.14
C LEU A 114 3.70 29.61 40.60
N VAL A 115 2.61 29.63 41.37
CA VAL A 115 1.28 29.19 40.90
C VAL A 115 0.75 30.11 39.79
N LYS A 116 0.91 31.43 39.91
CA LYS A 116 0.50 32.38 38.85
C LYS A 116 1.30 32.16 37.56
N ARG A 117 2.60 31.82 37.65
CA ARG A 117 3.46 31.41 36.52
C ARG A 117 3.08 30.06 35.93
N LEU A 118 2.68 29.07 36.74
CA LEU A 118 2.24 27.78 36.23
C LEU A 118 0.90 27.90 35.49
N ARG A 119 -0.04 28.72 35.98
CA ARG A 119 -1.32 28.95 35.31
C ARG A 119 -1.16 29.72 34.00
N SER A 120 -0.23 30.69 33.92
CA SER A 120 0.08 31.37 32.66
C SER A 120 0.83 30.45 31.68
N ARG A 121 1.71 29.56 32.16
CA ARG A 121 2.35 28.51 31.34
C ARG A 121 1.37 27.47 30.82
N ALA A 122 0.40 27.04 31.62
CA ALA A 122 -0.62 26.08 31.18
C ALA A 122 -1.54 26.68 30.10
N LYS A 123 -1.90 27.97 30.24
CA LYS A 123 -2.63 28.67 29.18
C LYS A 123 -1.78 28.81 27.92
N SER A 124 -0.51 29.21 28.03
CA SER A 124 0.35 29.35 26.85
C SER A 124 0.65 28.00 26.18
N SER A 125 0.74 26.89 26.91
CA SER A 125 0.91 25.55 26.32
C SER A 125 -0.33 25.07 25.58
N LEU A 126 -1.53 25.39 26.06
CA LEU A 126 -2.78 25.08 25.35
C LEU A 126 -2.91 25.91 24.06
N PHE A 127 -2.63 27.21 24.12
CA PHE A 127 -2.62 28.05 22.91
C PHE A 127 -1.51 27.66 21.94
N ALA A 128 -0.33 27.25 22.42
CA ALA A 128 0.73 26.72 21.58
C ALA A 128 0.34 25.39 20.91
N GLY A 129 -0.40 24.51 21.62
CA GLY A 129 -0.95 23.28 21.07
C GLY A 129 -1.97 23.54 19.96
N LEU A 130 -2.88 24.50 20.16
CA LEU A 130 -3.86 24.92 19.15
C LEU A 130 -3.21 25.58 17.94
N ALA A 131 -2.20 26.43 18.15
CA ALA A 131 -1.42 27.05 17.06
C ALA A 131 -0.70 25.98 16.23
N ASN A 132 -0.06 25.01 16.87
CA ASN A 132 0.64 23.91 16.21
C ASN A 132 -0.33 22.99 15.44
N ALA A 133 -1.50 22.69 16.00
CA ALA A 133 -2.55 21.94 15.31
C ALA A 133 -3.06 22.68 14.07
N ARG A 134 -3.26 24.00 14.17
CA ARG A 134 -3.67 24.86 13.04
C ARG A 134 -2.61 24.92 11.95
N ASP A 135 -1.34 24.99 12.30
CA ASP A 135 -0.23 24.99 11.34
C ASP A 135 -0.06 23.63 10.65
N ARG A 136 -0.25 22.53 11.37
CA ARG A 136 -0.32 21.18 10.78
C ARG A 136 -1.47 21.04 9.79
N TYR A 137 -2.64 21.57 10.13
CA TYR A 137 -3.77 21.53 9.21
C TYR A 137 -3.52 22.37 7.95
N ARG A 138 -2.94 23.58 8.11
CA ARG A 138 -2.57 24.43 6.98
C ARG A 138 -1.54 23.75 6.08
N THR A 139 -0.46 23.22 6.64
CA THR A 139 0.59 22.53 5.86
C THR A 139 0.05 21.29 5.15
N ALA A 140 -0.82 20.50 5.80
CA ALA A 140 -1.52 19.40 5.15
C ALA A 140 -2.39 19.88 3.98
N ASN A 141 -3.20 20.92 4.18
CA ASN A 141 -4.07 21.48 3.15
C ASN A 141 -3.26 22.04 1.96
N TYR A 142 -2.15 22.73 2.21
CA TYR A 142 -1.24 23.19 1.16
C TYR A 142 -0.60 22.03 0.40
N SER A 143 -0.16 20.97 1.10
CA SER A 143 0.43 19.80 0.45
C SER A 143 -0.56 19.09 -0.48
N TRP A 144 -1.83 19.01 -0.08
CA TRP A 144 -2.89 18.39 -0.88
C TRP A 144 -3.22 19.21 -2.12
N LYS A 145 -3.32 20.54 -1.98
CA LYS A 145 -3.49 21.46 -3.11
C LYS A 145 -2.30 21.39 -4.07
N LEU A 146 -1.06 21.33 -3.56
CA LEU A 146 0.13 21.17 -4.39
C LEU A 146 0.12 19.85 -5.16
N ALA A 147 -0.22 18.74 -4.49
CA ALA A 147 -0.30 17.42 -5.10
C ALA A 147 -1.38 17.36 -6.20
N GLY A 148 -2.56 17.95 -5.95
CA GLY A 148 -3.63 18.09 -6.94
C GLY A 148 -3.18 18.93 -8.14
N TRP A 149 -2.52 20.06 -7.91
CA TRP A 149 -1.95 20.89 -8.97
C TRP A 149 -0.88 20.17 -9.80
N GLN A 150 -0.02 19.38 -9.16
CA GLN A 150 1.00 18.58 -9.85
C GLN A 150 0.37 17.49 -10.71
N LEU A 151 -0.70 16.85 -10.23
CA LEU A 151 -1.48 15.87 -11.00
C LEU A 151 -2.15 16.51 -12.21
N ALA A 152 -2.81 17.66 -12.02
CA ALA A 152 -3.44 18.42 -13.10
C ALA A 152 -2.41 18.83 -14.17
N ARG A 153 -1.26 19.41 -13.77
CA ARG A 153 -0.17 19.73 -14.70
C ARG A 153 0.39 18.52 -15.42
N ARG A 154 0.45 17.34 -14.78
CA ARG A 154 0.88 16.12 -15.44
C ARG A 154 -0.11 15.68 -16.52
N GLN A 155 -1.42 15.77 -16.24
CA GLN A 155 -2.45 15.48 -17.24
C GLN A 155 -2.39 16.47 -18.40
N GLU A 156 -2.21 17.76 -18.11
CA GLU A 156 -2.13 18.80 -19.13
C GLU A 156 -0.88 18.64 -20.01
N ARG A 157 0.27 18.34 -19.41
CA ARG A 157 1.50 17.99 -20.15
C ARG A 157 1.36 16.72 -20.98
N GLN A 158 0.54 15.76 -20.54
CA GLN A 158 0.22 14.57 -21.33
C GLN A 158 -0.67 14.92 -22.53
N LYS A 159 -1.65 15.82 -22.37
CA LYS A 159 -2.50 16.30 -23.46
C LYS A 159 -1.73 17.10 -24.51
N LEU A 160 -0.76 17.91 -24.06
CA LEU A 160 0.05 18.75 -24.96
C LEU A 160 1.14 17.97 -25.71
N GLY A 161 1.33 16.67 -25.45
CA GLY A 161 2.39 15.88 -26.10
C GLY A 161 3.82 16.30 -25.75
N ILE A 162 4.01 17.26 -24.83
CA ILE A 162 5.30 17.83 -24.43
C ILE A 162 6.10 16.87 -23.54
N VAL A 163 5.45 15.87 -22.94
CA VAL A 163 6.22 14.77 -22.33
C VAL A 163 6.86 14.01 -23.50
N PRO A 164 8.19 14.09 -23.70
CA PRO A 164 8.84 13.35 -24.76
C PRO A 164 8.37 11.92 -24.60
N ALA A 165 7.96 11.30 -25.71
CA ALA A 165 7.64 9.89 -25.73
C ALA A 165 8.89 9.16 -25.26
N ARG A 166 9.07 9.01 -23.94
CA ARG A 166 10.02 8.09 -23.32
C ARG A 166 9.74 6.83 -24.08
N HIS A 167 10.70 6.39 -24.90
CA HIS A 167 10.56 5.25 -25.78
C HIS A 167 9.63 4.27 -25.11
N ARG A 168 8.37 4.29 -25.56
CA ARG A 168 7.38 3.34 -25.10
C ARG A 168 7.83 2.12 -25.87
N GLU A 169 8.83 1.43 -25.32
CA GLU A 169 9.04 0.04 -25.64
C GLU A 169 7.62 -0.55 -25.63
N PRO A 170 7.21 -1.18 -26.75
CA PRO A 170 5.84 -1.63 -26.92
C PRO A 170 5.46 -2.31 -25.62
N ILE A 171 4.46 -1.77 -24.93
CA ILE A 171 4.11 -2.17 -23.58
C ILE A 171 3.71 -3.62 -23.71
N SER A 172 4.68 -4.50 -23.49
CA SER A 172 4.47 -5.92 -23.50
C SER A 172 3.36 -6.17 -22.49
N TRP A 173 2.41 -7.02 -22.84
CA TRP A 173 1.35 -7.41 -21.93
C TRP A 173 1.91 -7.83 -20.54
N TYR A 174 3.14 -8.35 -20.52
CA TYR A 174 3.91 -8.65 -19.30
C TYR A 174 4.31 -7.41 -18.49
N SER A 175 4.75 -6.31 -19.12
CA SER A 175 5.13 -5.10 -18.38
C SER A 175 3.90 -4.39 -17.80
N TRP A 176 2.78 -4.40 -18.53
CA TRP A 176 1.52 -3.87 -18.02
C TRP A 176 0.95 -4.70 -16.85
N SER A 177 0.87 -6.03 -17.02
CA SER A 177 0.33 -6.92 -15.99
C SER A 177 1.20 -6.92 -14.74
N SER A 178 2.54 -6.91 -14.89
CA SER A 178 3.45 -6.82 -13.75
C SER A 178 3.31 -5.49 -13.02
N ALA A 179 3.21 -4.35 -13.73
CA ALA A 179 2.96 -3.05 -13.10
C ALA A 179 1.63 -3.02 -12.32
N LYS A 180 0.56 -3.59 -12.88
CA LYS A 180 -0.74 -3.71 -12.19
C LYS A 180 -0.67 -4.64 -10.97
N TYR A 181 0.08 -5.74 -11.07
CA TYR A 181 0.30 -6.67 -9.98
C TYR A 181 1.02 -6.01 -8.80
N TRP A 182 2.08 -5.24 -9.08
CA TRP A 182 2.79 -4.47 -8.06
C TRP A 182 1.89 -3.41 -7.39
N GLN A 183 1.07 -2.70 -8.17
CA GLN A 183 0.10 -1.74 -7.61
C GLN A 183 -0.93 -2.40 -6.69
N LEU A 184 -1.42 -3.59 -7.05
CA LEU A 184 -2.35 -4.35 -6.21
C LEU A 184 -1.66 -4.85 -4.95
N SER A 185 -0.42 -5.33 -5.05
CA SER A 185 0.39 -5.73 -3.90
C SER A 185 0.59 -4.56 -2.92
N ASP A 186 0.94 -3.38 -3.42
CA ASP A 186 1.15 -2.18 -2.58
C ASP A 186 -0.16 -1.77 -1.86
N LYS A 187 -1.31 -1.87 -2.54
CA LYS A 187 -2.63 -1.59 -1.95
C LYS A 187 -3.03 -2.62 -0.90
N LEU A 188 -2.78 -3.90 -1.15
CA LEU A 188 -3.02 -4.97 -0.18
C LEU A 188 -2.11 -4.84 1.04
N GLU A 189 -0.85 -4.46 0.84
CA GLU A 189 0.08 -4.18 1.94
C GLU A 189 -0.42 -3.02 2.80
N ALA A 190 -0.86 -1.92 2.18
CA ALA A 190 -1.45 -0.78 2.89
C ALA A 190 -2.74 -1.16 3.64
N SER A 191 -3.61 -1.95 3.01
CA SER A 191 -4.85 -2.43 3.64
C SER A 191 -4.61 -3.43 4.77
N ALA A 192 -3.59 -4.28 4.64
CA ALA A 192 -3.19 -5.22 5.67
C ALA A 192 -2.66 -4.49 6.92
N GLY A 193 -2.00 -3.34 6.73
CA GLY A 193 -1.57 -2.48 7.83
C GLY A 193 -2.71 -1.78 8.57
N SER A 194 -3.80 -1.42 7.86
CA SER A 194 -4.93 -0.69 8.46
C SER A 194 -5.97 -1.59 9.13
N ASN A 195 -6.10 -2.85 8.70
CA ASN A 195 -7.16 -3.75 9.15
C ASN A 195 -6.69 -4.75 10.21
N ARG A 196 -7.35 -4.74 11.38
CA ARG A 196 -7.08 -5.67 12.50
C ARG A 196 -7.24 -7.14 12.10
N LEU A 197 -8.17 -7.45 11.21
CA LEU A 197 -8.43 -8.80 10.71
C LEU A 197 -7.21 -9.37 9.97
N TRP A 198 -6.61 -8.57 9.07
CA TRP A 198 -5.36 -8.94 8.40
C TRP A 198 -4.20 -9.06 9.39
N GLY A 199 -4.12 -8.16 10.37
CA GLY A 199 -3.16 -8.28 11.48
C GLY A 199 -3.29 -9.60 12.25
N MET A 200 -4.51 -10.04 12.56
CA MET A 200 -4.74 -11.32 13.24
C MET A 200 -4.33 -12.51 12.36
N LEU A 201 -4.67 -12.47 11.06
CA LEU A 201 -4.33 -13.52 10.12
C LEU A 201 -2.81 -13.65 9.93
N THR A 202 -2.10 -12.54 9.77
CA THR A 202 -0.63 -12.52 9.65
C THR A 202 0.06 -13.05 10.91
N ARG A 203 -0.46 -12.72 12.10
CA ARG A 203 0.03 -13.27 13.38
C ARG A 203 -0.18 -14.78 13.48
N ARG A 204 -1.38 -15.28 13.15
CA ARG A 204 -1.67 -16.73 13.19
C ARG A 204 -0.81 -17.52 12.23
N LEU A 205 -0.50 -16.96 11.06
CA LEU A 205 0.31 -17.64 10.05
C LEU A 205 1.82 -17.41 10.22
N ASN A 206 2.24 -16.58 11.18
CA ASN A 206 3.62 -16.11 11.36
C ASN A 206 4.23 -15.57 10.06
N LEU A 207 3.45 -14.78 9.32
CA LEU A 207 3.84 -14.22 8.02
C LEU A 207 3.95 -12.71 8.09
N ASN A 208 4.94 -12.15 7.40
CA ASN A 208 5.00 -10.72 7.13
C ASN A 208 3.81 -10.31 6.23
N SER A 209 3.21 -9.13 6.46
CA SER A 209 2.09 -8.58 5.67
C SER A 209 2.37 -8.61 4.17
N LYS A 210 3.62 -8.30 3.77
CA LYS A 210 4.07 -8.39 2.39
C LYS A 210 4.06 -9.82 1.84
N GLY A 211 4.44 -10.80 2.67
CA GLY A 211 4.42 -12.21 2.30
C GLY A 211 3.00 -12.75 2.10
N LEU A 212 2.06 -12.25 2.90
CA LEU A 212 0.65 -12.58 2.77
C LEU A 212 0.02 -11.96 1.52
N ALA A 213 0.29 -10.67 1.24
CA ALA A 213 -0.18 -10.00 0.03
C ALA A 213 0.33 -10.70 -1.24
N LEU A 214 1.61 -11.09 -1.24
CA LEU A 214 2.20 -11.85 -2.33
C LEU A 214 1.53 -13.23 -2.48
N GLY A 215 1.37 -13.97 -1.38
CA GLY A 215 0.74 -15.29 -1.40
C GLY A 215 -0.72 -15.27 -1.86
N LEU A 216 -1.50 -14.25 -1.50
CA LEU A 216 -2.86 -14.02 -2.03
C LEU A 216 -2.86 -13.82 -3.53
N ALA A 217 -1.94 -12.98 -4.01
CA ALA A 217 -1.86 -12.65 -5.41
C ALA A 217 -1.35 -13.84 -6.25
N GLU A 218 -0.36 -14.60 -5.75
CA GLU A 218 0.09 -15.87 -6.34
C GLU A 218 -1.03 -16.92 -6.35
N GLY A 219 -1.75 -17.08 -5.23
CA GLY A 219 -2.86 -18.03 -5.11
C GLY A 219 -4.02 -17.72 -6.04
N THR A 220 -4.31 -16.43 -6.25
CA THR A 220 -5.33 -15.99 -7.20
C THR A 220 -4.92 -16.27 -8.64
N ILE A 221 -3.63 -16.12 -8.98
CA ILE A 221 -3.12 -16.51 -10.30
C ILE A 221 -3.22 -18.02 -10.48
N LEU A 222 -2.77 -18.82 -9.52
CA LEU A 222 -2.87 -20.28 -9.58
C LEU A 222 -4.31 -20.73 -9.77
N PHE A 223 -5.23 -20.19 -8.96
CA PHE A 223 -6.65 -20.50 -9.09
C PHE A 223 -7.17 -20.18 -10.50
N LYS A 224 -6.83 -19.02 -11.07
CA LYS A 224 -7.23 -18.68 -12.45
C LYS A 224 -6.62 -19.62 -13.50
N CYS A 225 -5.39 -20.07 -13.30
CA CYS A 225 -4.73 -21.02 -14.18
C CYS A 225 -5.33 -22.43 -14.07
N THR A 226 -5.89 -22.81 -12.93
CA THR A 226 -6.53 -24.12 -12.74
C THR A 226 -8.02 -24.13 -13.09
N VAL A 227 -8.66 -22.96 -13.26
CA VAL A 227 -10.09 -22.87 -13.69
C VAL A 227 -10.40 -23.69 -14.95
N PRO A 228 -9.62 -23.65 -16.04
CA PRO A 228 -9.92 -24.46 -17.23
C PRO A 228 -9.89 -25.97 -16.99
N VAL A 229 -9.14 -26.42 -15.98
CA VAL A 229 -9.03 -27.85 -15.62
C VAL A 229 -10.22 -28.27 -14.73
N HIS A 230 -10.65 -27.39 -13.82
CA HIS A 230 -11.74 -27.69 -12.88
C HIS A 230 -13.14 -27.38 -13.43
N MET A 231 -13.22 -26.53 -14.45
CA MET A 231 -14.46 -26.16 -15.11
C MET A 231 -14.25 -26.23 -16.62
N PRO A 232 -14.33 -27.43 -17.21
CA PRO A 232 -14.48 -27.54 -18.65
C PRO A 232 -15.77 -26.79 -19.03
N LEU A 233 -15.63 -25.79 -19.90
CA LEU A 233 -16.75 -25.03 -20.47
C LEU A 233 -17.61 -25.90 -21.38
#